data_AF-A0A7X6V7I1-F1
#
_entry.id   AF-A0A7X6V7I1-F1
#
_cell.length_a   1.000
_cell.length_b   1.000
_cell.length_c   1.000
_cell.angle_alpha   90.00
_cell.angle_beta   90.00
_cell.angle_gamma   90.00
#
_symmetry.space_group_name_H-M   'P 1'
#
loop_
_entity.id
_entity.type
_entity.pdbx_description
1 polymer ?
#
loop_
_entity_poly.entity_id
_entity_poly.type
_entity_poly.pdbx_seq_one_letter_code
_entity_poly.pdbx_strand_id
1 'polypeptide(L)'
;MNLIDWLNAGWLTEHQASKQEVTDLLGVAKRDLKDCRADNLSPDWQLAIAYNAALQCATIALAVSRYRASREVHHYRTLQACSTQLGTTFQQ
;
A
#
# COMPACT_ATOMS: atom_id res chain seq x y z
N MET A 1 -17.21 -2.87 1.70
CA MET A 1 -16.77 -3.72 0.58
C MET A 1 -15.51 -4.47 1.02
N ASN A 2 -15.48 -5.79 0.88
CA ASN A 2 -14.34 -6.64 1.27
C ASN A 2 -13.43 -6.94 0.07
N LEU A 3 -12.30 -7.65 0.27
CA LEU A 3 -11.34 -7.98 -0.81
C LEU A 3 -11.95 -8.86 -1.91
N ILE A 4 -12.94 -9.69 -1.61
CA ILE A 4 -13.64 -10.54 -2.58
C ILE A 4 -14.49 -9.67 -3.51
N ASP A 5 -15.17 -8.65 -2.97
CA ASP A 5 -15.92 -7.69 -3.78
C ASP A 5 -15.00 -6.95 -4.77
N TRP A 6 -13.77 -6.65 -4.36
CA TRP A 6 -12.78 -5.95 -5.20
C TRP A 6 -12.17 -6.86 -6.26
N LEU A 7 -11.99 -8.14 -5.95
CA LEU A 7 -11.61 -9.17 -6.92
C LEU A 7 -12.69 -9.31 -7.99
N ASN A 8 -13.95 -9.44 -7.58
CA ASN A 8 -15.11 -9.55 -8.49
C ASN A 8 -15.28 -8.29 -9.36
N ALA A 9 -14.93 -7.11 -8.84
CA ALA A 9 -14.94 -5.85 -9.58
C ALA A 9 -13.71 -5.66 -10.51
N GLY A 10 -12.77 -6.61 -10.56
CA GLY A 10 -11.55 -6.53 -11.39
C GLY A 10 -10.50 -5.54 -10.88
N TRP A 11 -10.62 -5.06 -9.64
CA TRP A 11 -9.68 -4.13 -9.02
C TRP A 11 -8.49 -4.84 -8.38
N LEU A 12 -8.67 -6.11 -8.03
CA LEU A 12 -7.62 -7.03 -7.60
C LEU A 12 -7.48 -8.17 -8.60
N THR A 13 -6.31 -8.78 -8.59
CA THR A 13 -6.02 -10.03 -9.30
C THR A 13 -5.41 -11.01 -8.30
N GLU A 14 -5.65 -12.30 -8.51
CA GLU A 14 -4.96 -13.33 -7.72
C GLU A 14 -3.45 -13.24 -7.95
N HIS A 15 -2.69 -13.32 -6.87
CA HIS A 15 -1.24 -13.22 -6.90
C HIS A 15 -0.65 -14.04 -5.77
N GLN A 16 0.26 -14.95 -6.09
CA GLN A 16 0.97 -15.74 -5.10
C GLN A 16 2.35 -15.13 -4.87
N ALA A 17 2.44 -14.25 -3.87
CA ALA A 17 3.70 -13.61 -3.54
C ALA A 17 4.73 -14.60 -2.98
N SER A 18 5.98 -14.44 -3.39
CA SER A 18 7.10 -15.19 -2.81
C SER A 18 7.51 -14.59 -1.46
N LYS A 19 8.17 -15.40 -0.61
CA LYS A 19 8.78 -14.88 0.63
C LYS A 19 9.81 -13.77 0.35
N GLN A 20 10.52 -13.89 -0.77
CA GLN A 20 11.51 -12.90 -1.19
C GLN A 20 10.83 -11.57 -1.53
N GLU A 21 9.77 -11.59 -2.34
CA GLU A 21 8.99 -10.40 -2.70
C GLU A 21 8.49 -9.65 -1.47
N VAL A 22 7.91 -10.37 -0.50
CA VAL A 22 7.44 -9.76 0.76
C VAL A 22 8.60 -9.15 1.55
N THR A 23 9.75 -9.83 1.57
CA THR A 23 10.95 -9.34 2.27
C THR A 23 11.52 -8.09 1.62
N ASP A 24 11.54 -8.04 0.29
CA ASP A 24 12.03 -6.91 -0.48
C ASP A 24 11.14 -5.68 -0.28
N LEU A 25 9.82 -5.85 -0.38
CA LEU A 25 8.85 -4.79 -0.11
C LEU A 25 8.97 -4.26 1.32
N LEU A 26 9.17 -5.15 2.30
CA LEU A 26 9.40 -4.75 3.69
C LEU A 26 10.71 -3.98 3.85
N GLY A 27 11.75 -4.35 3.11
CA GLY A 27 13.02 -3.64 3.06
C GLY A 27 12.87 -2.22 2.53
N VAL A 28 12.08 -2.01 1.47
CA VAL A 28 11.74 -0.69 0.95
C VAL A 28 10.99 0.13 2.00
N ALA A 29 9.91 -0.42 2.57
CA ALA A 29 9.11 0.28 3.57
C ALA A 29 9.94 0.76 4.78
N LYS A 30 10.83 -0.10 5.29
CA LYS A 30 11.73 0.24 6.41
C LYS A 30 12.71 1.34 6.06
N ARG A 31 13.30 1.29 4.86
CA ARG A 31 14.23 2.33 4.40
C ARG A 31 13.51 3.67 4.26
N ASP A 32 12.34 3.68 3.63
CA ASP A 32 11.57 4.90 3.42
C ASP A 32 11.12 5.52 4.76
N LEU A 33 10.70 4.71 5.74
CA LEU A 33 10.37 5.20 7.10
C LEU A 33 11.57 5.80 7.85
N LYS A 34 12.79 5.38 7.51
CA LYS A 34 14.02 5.96 8.04
C LYS A 34 14.34 7.26 7.31
N ASP A 35 14.32 7.21 5.99
CA ASP A 35 14.76 8.32 5.13
C ASP A 35 13.81 9.52 5.19
N CYS A 36 12.50 9.28 5.39
CA CYS A 36 11.52 10.35 5.56
C CYS A 36 11.74 11.22 6.80
N ARG A 37 12.63 10.82 7.72
CA ARG A 37 12.98 11.56 8.94
C ARG A 37 14.27 12.38 8.79
N ALA A 38 14.86 12.43 7.60
CA ALA A 38 16.09 13.16 7.39
C ALA A 38 15.85 14.67 7.48
N ASP A 39 16.65 15.35 8.32
CA ASP A 39 16.48 16.78 8.64
C ASP A 39 16.74 17.71 7.44
N ASN A 40 17.41 17.21 6.40
CA ASN A 40 17.73 17.96 5.18
C ASN A 40 16.61 17.89 4.12
N LEU A 41 15.48 17.25 4.42
CA LEU A 41 14.33 17.16 3.52
C LEU A 41 13.27 18.20 3.87
N SER A 42 12.65 18.79 2.85
CA SER A 42 11.43 19.59 3.05
C SER A 42 10.28 18.72 3.57
N PRO A 43 9.30 19.29 4.28
CA PRO A 43 8.12 18.53 4.73
C PRO A 43 7.41 17.79 3.60
N ASP A 44 7.34 18.36 2.40
CA ASP A 44 6.73 17.72 1.23
C ASP A 44 7.48 16.44 0.82
N TRP A 45 8.81 16.46 0.86
CA TRP A 45 9.63 15.28 0.58
C TRP A 45 9.54 14.24 1.70
N GLN A 46 9.51 14.68 2.97
CA GLN A 46 9.28 13.77 4.10
C GLN A 46 7.94 13.04 3.94
N LEU A 47 6.88 13.78 3.58
CA LEU A 47 5.56 13.20 3.33
C LEU A 47 5.56 12.25 2.14
N ALA A 48 6.20 12.62 1.02
CA ALA A 48 6.26 11.79 -0.18
C ALA A 48 6.93 10.43 0.10
N ILE A 49 8.03 10.42 0.86
CA ILE A 49 8.75 9.20 1.22
C ILE A 49 7.94 8.37 2.23
N ALA A 50 7.36 9.01 3.26
CA ALA A 50 6.51 8.32 4.22
C ALA A 50 5.27 7.69 3.55
N TYR A 51 4.71 8.37 2.56
CA TYR A 51 3.63 7.85 1.74
C TYR A 51 4.06 6.61 0.94
N ASN A 52 5.26 6.61 0.35
CA ASN A 52 5.77 5.42 -0.35
C ASN A 52 5.93 4.24 0.60
N ALA A 53 6.42 4.45 1.83
CA ALA A 53 6.46 3.41 2.86
C ALA A 53 5.06 2.81 3.13
N ALA A 54 4.04 3.65 3.29
CA ALA A 54 2.67 3.19 3.49
C ALA A 54 2.14 2.40 2.29
N LEU A 55 2.46 2.83 1.06
CA LEU A 55 2.10 2.14 -0.18
C LEU A 55 2.71 0.73 -0.25
N GLN A 56 3.99 0.58 0.16
CA GLN A 56 4.63 -0.74 0.21
C GLN A 56 3.98 -1.65 1.25
N CYS A 57 3.65 -1.12 2.44
CA CYS A 57 2.94 -1.88 3.48
C CYS A 57 1.57 -2.38 3.00
N ALA A 58 0.80 -1.53 2.31
CA ALA A 58 -0.48 -1.94 1.73
C ALA A 58 -0.30 -3.00 0.63
N THR A 59 0.74 -2.87 -0.19
CA THR A 59 1.10 -3.89 -1.21
C THR A 59 1.43 -5.23 -0.57
N ILE A 60 2.20 -5.24 0.54
CA ILE A 60 2.50 -6.45 1.32
C ILE A 60 1.20 -7.09 1.84
N ALA A 61 0.29 -6.30 2.41
CA ALA A 61 -0.97 -6.79 2.96
C ALA A 61 -1.83 -7.50 1.89
N LEU A 62 -1.89 -6.96 0.67
CA LEU A 62 -2.54 -7.64 -0.45
C LEU A 62 -1.80 -8.91 -0.86
N ALA A 63 -0.47 -8.83 -0.99
CA ALA A 63 0.38 -9.95 -1.41
C ALA A 63 0.26 -11.17 -0.47
N VAL A 64 0.27 -10.97 0.85
CA VAL A 64 0.08 -12.05 1.83
C VAL A 64 -1.35 -12.60 1.83
N SER A 65 -2.32 -11.78 1.40
CA SER A 65 -3.72 -12.17 1.21
C SER A 65 -3.97 -12.88 -0.13
N ARG A 66 -2.90 -13.17 -0.90
CA ARG A 66 -2.93 -13.78 -2.24
C ARG A 66 -3.53 -12.90 -3.34
N TYR A 67 -3.43 -11.58 -3.18
CA TYR A 67 -3.95 -10.61 -4.14
C TYR A 67 -2.89 -9.58 -4.54
N ARG A 68 -3.10 -8.96 -5.69
CA ARG A 68 -2.36 -7.77 -6.13
C ARG A 68 -3.32 -6.79 -6.78
N ALA A 69 -3.11 -5.49 -6.56
CA ALA A 69 -3.88 -4.45 -7.24
C ALA A 69 -3.72 -4.55 -8.77
N SER A 70 -4.82 -4.42 -9.51
CA SER A 70 -4.79 -4.37 -10.97
C SER A 70 -4.20 -3.04 -11.45
N ARG A 71 -3.59 -3.04 -12.65
CA ARG A 71 -2.73 -1.95 -13.14
C ARG A 71 -3.41 -0.59 -13.32
N GLU A 72 -4.73 -0.52 -13.24
CA GLU A 72 -5.45 0.76 -13.37
C GLU A 72 -5.70 1.42 -12.00
N VAL A 73 -5.19 2.66 -11.89
CA VAL A 73 -5.41 3.61 -10.78
C VAL A 73 -4.81 3.18 -9.42
N HIS A 74 -3.56 2.73 -9.43
CA HIS A 74 -2.82 2.22 -8.26
C HIS A 74 -2.78 3.16 -7.04
N HIS A 75 -2.61 4.48 -7.24
CA HIS A 75 -2.49 5.41 -6.10
C HIS A 75 -3.82 5.67 -5.38
N TYR A 76 -4.91 5.88 -6.13
CA TYR A 76 -6.23 6.16 -5.57
C TYR A 76 -6.79 4.94 -4.82
N ARG A 77 -6.70 3.75 -5.42
CA ARG A 77 -7.26 2.52 -4.84
C ARG A 77 -6.50 2.04 -3.62
N THR A 78 -5.18 2.29 -3.54
CA THR A 78 -4.38 1.87 -2.38
C THR A 78 -4.68 2.72 -1.14
N LEU A 79 -4.92 4.03 -1.29
CA LEU A 79 -5.35 4.90 -0.18
C LEU A 79 -6.77 4.57 0.31
N GLN A 80 -7.68 4.23 -0.61
CA GLN A 80 -9.07 3.91 -0.28
C GLN A 80 -9.22 2.58 0.50
N ALA A 81 -8.32 1.61 0.27
CA ALA A 81 -8.29 0.34 0.99
C ALA A 81 -8.03 0.53 2.50
N CYS A 82 -7.11 1.43 2.85
CA CYS A 82 -6.83 1.76 4.26
C CYS A 82 -8.04 2.34 5.00
N SER A 83 -8.83 3.23 4.36
CA SER A 83 -10.05 3.80 4.99
C SER A 83 -11.10 2.72 5.28
N THR A 84 -11.23 1.73 4.40
CA THR A 84 -12.25 0.69 4.52
C THR A 84 -11.90 -0.34 5.60
N GLN A 85 -10.61 -0.61 5.80
CA GLN A 85 -10.12 -1.60 6.78
C GLN A 85 -9.95 -1.03 8.20
N LEU A 86 -9.84 0.30 8.33
CA LEU A 86 -9.74 0.99 9.63
C LEU A 86 -11.10 1.47 10.17
N GLY A 87 -12.20 1.25 9.45
CA GLY A 87 -13.55 1.60 9.91
C GLY A 87 -13.83 3.11 10.02
N THR A 88 -12.95 3.97 9.51
CA THR A 88 -13.19 5.42 9.47
C THR A 88 -13.81 5.79 8.13
N THR A 89 -15.14 5.91 8.14
CA THR A 89 -15.92 6.55 7.08
C THR A 89 -15.40 7.98 6.91
N PHE A 90 -14.72 8.27 5.80
CA PHE A 90 -14.51 9.65 5.36
C PHE A 90 -15.87 10.16 4.86
N GLN A 91 -16.59 10.91 5.69
CA GLN A 91 -17.71 11.71 5.21
C GLN A 91 -17.13 12.96 4.53
N GLN A 92 -17.54 13.18 3.28
CA GLN A 92 -17.43 14.48 2.61
C GLN A 92 -18.47 15.43 3.19
#